data_AF-A0AAN9XTU1-F1
#
_entry.id   AF-A0AAN9XTU1-F1
#
_cell.length_a   1.000
_cell.length_b   1.000
_cell.length_c   1.000
_cell.angle_alpha   90.00
_cell.angle_beta   90.00
_cell.angle_gamma   90.00
#
_symmetry.space_group_name_H-M   'P 1'
#
loop_
_entity.id
_entity.type
_entity.pdbx_description
1 polymer ?
#
loop_
_entity_poly.entity_id
_entity_poly.type
_entity_poly.pdbx_seq_one_letter_code
_entity_poly.pdbx_strand_id
1 'polypeptide(L)'
;MATTFAFATLPLSSTSPPSRVFVGASPIRFHRSLNHLRLPPLRCSSPEPETAMPPSDWTHKLIAGVAGVGFLETSYLTYLKVTGSDVFCPGAGAGTCSDILNSDYALVFGVPLPLFGMAAYGLVAALGLQLATKKLSFGIDKSVAQVVLLGATTSMATASAFFLYILTTRFSDSSCSYCLLSAFLSFTLFIVTLKDLGFQEVSKQLGLQLLVASLVILTLNSSYGNSKSPSSSLAEIELPYYATEITTPSSPYALSLARHLHSIGAKIYGAFWCSHCQEQKEMFGREAAKQLDYVECFPEGYRTGTRMVQACLDAKLEGFPTWIINGQVLSGEKKLSELAQLSGYHESVQPS
;
A
#
# COMPACT_ATOMS: atom_id res chain seq x y z
N MET A 1 50.45 9.85 23.71
CA MET A 1 49.89 10.10 25.05
C MET A 1 48.87 9.00 25.30
N ALA A 2 49.28 7.95 26.01
CA ALA A 2 48.47 6.78 26.31
C ALA A 2 47.98 6.85 27.75
N THR A 3 46.76 6.38 28.02
CA THR A 3 46.34 5.90 29.35
C THR A 3 45.15 4.97 29.20
N THR A 4 45.50 3.71 28.93
CA THR A 4 45.17 2.50 29.69
C THR A 4 44.02 2.55 30.70
N PHE A 5 43.13 1.54 30.65
CA PHE A 5 42.90 0.64 31.80
C PHE A 5 42.54 -0.76 31.29
N ALA A 6 43.46 -1.69 31.56
CA ALA A 6 43.25 -3.14 31.64
C ALA A 6 42.70 -3.46 33.05
N PHE A 7 42.11 -4.60 33.39
CA PHE A 7 42.64 -5.95 33.26
C PHE A 7 41.56 -6.98 33.67
N ALA A 8 41.76 -8.20 33.16
CA ALA A 8 41.71 -9.47 33.90
C ALA A 8 40.66 -10.48 33.44
N THR A 9 41.16 -11.33 32.55
CA THR A 9 40.66 -12.59 32.00
C THR A 9 41.01 -13.81 32.88
N LEU A 10 40.08 -14.78 32.93
CA LEU A 10 40.28 -16.26 32.80
C LEU A 10 41.05 -17.02 33.93
N PRO A 11 41.10 -18.38 33.97
CA PRO A 11 40.17 -19.45 33.51
C PRO A 11 40.05 -20.69 34.46
N LEU A 12 39.22 -21.67 34.04
CA LEU A 12 39.23 -23.15 34.18
C LEU A 12 39.80 -23.84 35.44
N SER A 13 39.07 -24.87 35.93
CA SER A 13 39.58 -26.27 35.94
C SER A 13 38.55 -27.29 36.43
N SER A 14 38.54 -28.42 35.72
CA SER A 14 37.84 -29.68 36.01
C SER A 14 38.84 -30.63 36.67
N THR A 15 38.46 -31.31 37.76
CA THR A 15 39.13 -32.50 38.27
C THR A 15 38.17 -33.46 38.97
N SER A 16 38.35 -34.74 38.68
CA SER A 16 37.85 -35.95 39.37
C SER A 16 39.07 -36.79 39.81
N PRO A 17 38.99 -37.97 40.48
CA PRO A 17 38.08 -38.57 41.48
C PRO A 17 38.90 -38.95 42.77
N PRO A 18 38.60 -39.94 43.67
CA PRO A 18 38.45 -41.39 43.41
C PRO A 18 37.41 -42.15 44.29
N SER A 19 37.19 -43.43 43.94
CA SER A 19 36.37 -44.45 44.63
C SER A 19 36.96 -44.95 45.96
N ARG A 20 36.13 -45.40 46.93
CA ARG A 20 36.29 -46.66 47.71
C ARG A 20 35.18 -46.91 48.76
N VAL A 21 34.67 -48.16 48.72
CA VAL A 21 34.34 -49.10 49.82
C VAL A 21 32.99 -49.01 50.58
N PHE A 22 32.31 -50.17 50.52
CA PHE A 22 31.19 -50.71 51.30
C PHE A 22 31.44 -50.81 52.81
N VAL A 23 30.45 -50.49 53.67
CA VAL A 23 30.05 -51.27 54.87
C VAL A 23 28.55 -51.01 55.12
N GLY A 24 27.77 -52.08 55.36
CA GLY A 24 26.32 -52.03 55.45
C GLY A 24 25.74 -51.77 56.85
N ALA A 25 24.43 -51.54 56.89
CA ALA A 25 23.50 -51.95 57.96
C ALA A 25 22.06 -51.67 57.50
N SER A 26 21.20 -52.69 57.56
CA SER A 26 19.75 -52.61 57.36
C SER A 26 19.04 -52.09 58.64
N PRO A 27 17.69 -52.07 58.71
CA PRO A 27 16.88 -50.87 58.60
C PRO A 27 16.25 -50.45 59.95
N ILE A 28 15.98 -49.16 60.14
CA ILE A 28 15.09 -48.72 61.24
C ILE A 28 13.78 -48.21 60.65
N ARG A 29 12.78 -49.08 60.76
CA ARG A 29 11.36 -48.81 60.55
C ARG A 29 10.88 -47.86 61.67
N PHE A 30 10.72 -46.58 61.36
CA PHE A 30 9.93 -45.68 62.20
C PHE A 30 8.55 -45.48 61.59
N HIS A 31 7.57 -46.12 62.21
CA HIS A 31 6.15 -45.80 62.07
C HIS A 31 5.93 -44.38 62.64
N ARG A 32 5.45 -43.44 61.83
CA ARG A 32 4.78 -42.25 62.34
C ARG A 32 3.53 -41.98 61.52
N SER A 33 2.41 -42.41 62.10
CA SER A 33 1.05 -42.05 61.68
C SER A 33 0.70 -40.66 62.22
N LEU A 34 -0.35 -40.06 61.62
CA LEU A 34 -1.11 -38.85 61.99
C LEU A 34 -0.61 -37.52 61.40
N ASN A 35 -1.17 -37.10 60.25
CA ASN A 35 -2.50 -36.45 60.19
C ASN A 35 -2.84 -36.08 58.73
N HIS A 36 -3.87 -36.72 58.17
CA HIS A 36 -4.51 -36.29 56.92
C HIS A 36 -5.39 -35.06 57.22
N LEU A 37 -4.97 -33.87 56.80
CA LEU A 37 -5.92 -32.81 56.51
C LEU A 37 -6.71 -33.21 55.27
N ARG A 38 -7.99 -33.56 55.44
CA ARG A 38 -8.95 -33.67 54.34
C ARG A 38 -9.28 -32.27 53.83
N LEU A 39 -8.76 -31.90 52.67
CA LEU A 39 -9.35 -30.85 51.84
C LEU A 39 -10.59 -31.42 51.13
N PRO A 40 -11.72 -30.67 51.05
CA PRO A 40 -12.89 -31.09 50.30
C PRO A 40 -12.58 -31.16 48.79
N PRO A 41 -13.24 -32.06 48.02
CA PRO A 41 -12.96 -32.20 46.61
C PRO A 41 -13.41 -30.94 45.87
N LEU A 42 -12.48 -30.31 45.16
CA LEU A 42 -12.81 -29.27 44.19
C LEU A 42 -13.71 -29.87 43.12
N ARG A 43 -14.92 -29.34 43.04
CA ARG A 43 -15.92 -29.63 42.02
C ARG A 43 -15.33 -29.16 40.69
N CYS A 44 -14.94 -30.08 39.80
CA CYS A 44 -14.60 -29.72 38.43
C CYS A 44 -15.85 -29.15 37.76
N SER A 45 -15.85 -27.84 37.51
CA SER A 45 -16.77 -27.23 36.56
C SER A 45 -16.50 -27.86 35.19
N SER A 46 -17.57 -28.36 34.56
CA SER A 46 -17.54 -28.83 33.17
C SER A 46 -17.04 -27.73 32.23
N PRO A 47 -16.28 -28.05 31.18
CA PRO A 47 -15.98 -27.09 30.13
C PRO A 47 -17.29 -26.69 29.43
N GLU A 48 -17.53 -25.38 29.30
CA GLU A 48 -18.46 -24.83 28.32
C GLU A 48 -18.08 -25.31 26.90
N PRO A 49 -19.02 -25.36 25.95
CA PRO A 49 -18.74 -25.85 24.61
C PRO A 49 -17.84 -24.83 23.90
N GLU A 50 -16.53 -25.09 23.89
CA GLU A 50 -15.61 -24.48 22.94
C GLU A 50 -16.21 -24.69 21.54
N THR A 51 -16.41 -23.58 20.84
CA THR A 51 -16.81 -23.59 19.43
C THR A 51 -15.74 -24.37 18.67
N ALA A 52 -16.04 -25.63 18.34
CA ALA A 52 -15.11 -26.55 17.72
C ALA A 52 -14.50 -25.92 16.46
N MET A 53 -13.17 -25.77 16.46
CA MET A 53 -12.44 -25.29 15.29
C MET A 53 -12.70 -26.22 14.09
N PRO A 54 -12.93 -25.67 12.88
CA PRO A 54 -13.06 -26.49 11.69
C PRO A 54 -11.75 -27.27 11.44
N PRO A 55 -11.81 -28.46 10.81
CA PRO A 55 -10.64 -29.29 10.56
C PRO A 55 -9.58 -28.52 9.76
N SER A 56 -8.29 -28.77 10.02
CA SER A 56 -7.16 -28.05 9.39
C SER A 56 -7.28 -27.94 7.88
N ASP A 57 -7.80 -28.97 7.22
CA ASP A 57 -7.97 -29.01 5.76
C ASP A 57 -8.98 -27.95 5.25
N TRP A 58 -9.94 -27.52 6.07
CA TRP A 58 -10.86 -26.42 5.75
C TRP A 58 -10.19 -25.05 5.87
N THR A 59 -9.36 -24.85 6.89
CA THR A 59 -8.61 -23.60 7.10
C THR A 59 -7.70 -23.28 5.92
N HIS A 60 -6.95 -24.28 5.42
CA HIS A 60 -6.07 -24.10 4.26
C HIS A 60 -6.83 -23.78 2.97
N LYS A 61 -8.02 -24.37 2.77
CA LYS A 61 -8.90 -24.01 1.65
C LYS A 61 -9.43 -22.58 1.75
N LEU A 62 -9.77 -22.13 2.96
CA LEU A 62 -10.18 -20.77 3.22
C LEU A 62 -9.04 -19.78 2.94
N ILE A 63 -7.83 -20.07 3.40
CA ILE A 63 -6.62 -19.29 3.10
C ILE A 63 -6.44 -19.19 1.58
N ALA A 64 -6.51 -20.31 0.86
CA ALA A 64 -6.36 -20.34 -0.60
C ALA A 64 -7.44 -19.52 -1.31
N GLY A 65 -8.70 -19.61 -0.85
CA GLY A 65 -9.82 -18.86 -1.42
C GLY A 65 -9.69 -17.36 -1.20
N VAL A 66 -9.41 -16.93 0.03
CA VAL A 66 -9.23 -15.51 0.37
C VAL A 66 -8.04 -14.92 -0.38
N ALA A 67 -6.91 -15.63 -0.43
CA ALA A 67 -5.75 -15.20 -1.18
C ALA A 67 -6.01 -15.18 -2.70
N GLY A 68 -6.82 -16.11 -3.21
CA GLY A 68 -7.26 -16.10 -4.62
C GLY A 68 -8.07 -14.86 -4.98
N VAL A 69 -8.95 -14.38 -4.09
CA VAL A 69 -9.68 -13.11 -4.30
C VAL A 69 -8.70 -11.94 -4.35
N GLY A 70 -7.74 -11.87 -3.42
CA GLY A 70 -6.72 -10.82 -3.43
C GLY A 70 -5.81 -10.88 -4.67
N PHE A 71 -5.52 -12.07 -5.18
CA PHE A 71 -4.80 -12.25 -6.43
C PHE A 71 -5.59 -11.67 -7.61
N LEU A 72 -6.89 -11.97 -7.72
CA LEU A 72 -7.74 -11.43 -8.78
C LEU A 72 -7.85 -9.90 -8.70
N GLU A 73 -8.06 -9.35 -7.50
CA GLU A 73 -8.09 -7.91 -7.26
C GLU A 73 -6.79 -7.23 -7.73
N THR A 74 -5.65 -7.75 -7.29
CA THR A 74 -4.34 -7.14 -7.60
C THR A 74 -3.92 -7.37 -9.05
N SER A 75 -4.30 -8.48 -9.68
CA SER A 75 -4.15 -8.69 -11.12
C SER A 75 -4.97 -7.69 -11.94
N TYR A 76 -6.21 -7.40 -11.53
CA TYR A 76 -7.05 -6.40 -12.18
C TYR A 76 -6.42 -5.01 -12.11
N LEU A 77 -5.99 -4.57 -10.92
CA LEU A 77 -5.30 -3.27 -10.77
C LEU A 77 -3.98 -3.21 -11.54
N THR A 78 -3.23 -4.31 -11.58
CA THR A 78 -2.00 -4.40 -12.38
C THR A 78 -2.30 -4.21 -13.87
N TYR A 79 -3.34 -4.87 -14.38
CA TYR A 79 -3.77 -4.74 -15.77
C TYR A 79 -4.16 -3.30 -16.11
N LEU A 80 -4.96 -2.65 -15.26
CA LEU A 80 -5.36 -1.26 -15.46
C LEU A 80 -4.15 -0.31 -15.47
N LYS A 81 -3.21 -0.50 -14.53
CA LYS A 81 -2.01 0.34 -14.42
C LYS A 81 -1.08 0.20 -15.63
N VAL A 82 -0.93 -1.02 -16.16
CA VAL A 82 -0.07 -1.30 -17.33
C VAL A 82 -0.71 -0.85 -18.63
N THR A 83 -2.05 -0.89 -18.73
CA THR A 83 -2.78 -0.47 -19.95
C THR A 83 -3.13 1.01 -19.97
N GLY A 84 -2.99 1.73 -18.85
CA GLY A 84 -3.42 3.12 -18.73
C GLY A 84 -4.94 3.29 -18.77
N SER A 85 -5.69 2.25 -18.41
CA SER A 85 -7.16 2.25 -18.44
C SER A 85 -7.74 2.86 -17.16
N ASP A 86 -8.90 3.50 -17.27
CA ASP A 86 -9.61 4.09 -16.14
C ASP A 86 -10.05 3.04 -15.10
N VAL A 87 -9.89 3.38 -13.82
CA VAL A 87 -10.29 2.51 -12.70
C VAL A 87 -11.75 2.75 -12.33
N PHE A 88 -12.58 1.72 -12.43
CA PHE A 88 -13.94 1.78 -11.89
C PHE A 88 -13.92 1.75 -10.35
N CYS A 89 -14.39 2.81 -9.70
CA CYS A 89 -14.40 2.92 -8.24
C CYS A 89 -15.86 2.95 -7.73
N PRO A 90 -16.35 1.86 -7.10
CA PRO A 90 -17.71 1.82 -6.57
C PRO A 90 -17.83 2.61 -5.25
N GLY A 91 -18.62 3.69 -5.26
CA GLY A 91 -18.96 4.50 -4.08
C GLY A 91 -18.07 5.75 -3.89
N ALA A 92 -18.71 6.90 -3.64
CA ALA A 92 -18.14 8.23 -3.39
C ALA A 92 -17.11 8.74 -4.42
N GLY A 93 -17.61 9.30 -5.54
CA GLY A 93 -16.86 10.16 -6.45
C GLY A 93 -15.80 9.43 -7.29
N ALA A 94 -16.01 9.37 -8.61
CA ALA A 94 -15.15 8.67 -9.56
C ALA A 94 -13.67 9.16 -9.65
N GLY A 95 -13.26 10.14 -8.83
CA GLY A 95 -11.89 10.69 -8.79
C GLY A 95 -11.03 10.21 -7.60
N THR A 96 -11.60 10.03 -6.40
CA THR A 96 -10.77 9.96 -5.17
C THR A 96 -9.87 8.73 -5.08
N CYS A 97 -10.31 7.59 -5.61
CA CYS A 97 -9.51 6.36 -5.62
C CYS A 97 -8.58 6.28 -6.83
N SER A 98 -8.94 6.93 -7.95
CA SER A 98 -8.04 7.06 -9.10
C SER A 98 -6.80 7.86 -8.74
N ASP A 99 -6.96 8.97 -7.99
CA ASP A 99 -5.85 9.80 -7.50
C ASP A 99 -4.86 8.98 -6.67
N ILE A 100 -5.38 8.12 -5.77
CA ILE A 100 -4.55 7.26 -4.92
C ILE A 100 -3.81 6.22 -5.76
N LEU A 101 -4.49 5.56 -6.70
CA LEU A 101 -3.92 4.53 -7.58
C LEU A 101 -2.95 5.10 -8.63
N ASN A 102 -3.02 6.40 -8.90
CA ASN A 102 -2.13 7.12 -9.80
C ASN A 102 -1.03 7.94 -9.10
N SER A 103 -1.08 8.06 -7.78
CA SER A 103 -0.03 8.70 -6.99
C SER A 103 1.31 7.96 -7.01
N ASP A 104 2.37 8.64 -6.56
CA ASP A 104 3.70 8.04 -6.35
C ASP A 104 3.68 6.86 -5.36
N TYR A 105 2.70 6.82 -4.45
CA TYR A 105 2.52 5.71 -3.51
C TYR A 105 1.99 4.43 -4.18
N ALA A 106 1.56 4.50 -5.44
CA ALA A 106 1.20 3.33 -6.24
C ALA A 106 2.42 2.62 -6.84
N LEU A 107 3.64 3.15 -6.65
CA LEU A 107 4.89 2.58 -7.15
C LEU A 107 5.85 2.29 -5.99
N VAL A 108 6.40 1.07 -5.95
CA VAL A 108 7.48 0.69 -5.03
C VAL A 108 8.73 0.48 -5.87
N PHE A 109 9.75 1.31 -5.68
CA PHE A 109 10.97 1.33 -6.51
C PHE A 109 10.67 1.45 -8.02
N GLY A 110 9.65 2.24 -8.39
CA GLY A 110 9.22 2.42 -9.78
C GLY A 110 8.40 1.28 -10.37
N VAL A 111 8.16 0.21 -9.61
CA VAL A 111 7.33 -0.93 -10.02
C VAL A 111 5.93 -0.78 -9.43
N PRO A 112 4.85 -1.02 -10.20
CA PRO A 112 3.48 -0.98 -9.68
C PRO A 112 3.29 -1.82 -8.42
N LEU A 113 2.85 -1.19 -7.33
CA LEU A 113 2.47 -1.84 -6.09
C LEU A 113 1.51 -3.04 -6.30
N PRO A 114 0.47 -2.98 -7.15
CA PRO A 114 -0.40 -4.14 -7.36
C PRO A 114 0.32 -5.37 -7.92
N LEU A 115 1.49 -5.22 -8.56
CA LEU A 115 2.29 -6.35 -9.02
C LEU A 115 2.92 -7.13 -7.83
N PHE A 116 3.38 -6.41 -6.80
CA PHE A 116 3.84 -7.03 -5.55
C PHE A 116 2.69 -7.73 -4.82
N GLY A 117 1.51 -7.10 -4.80
CA GLY A 117 0.29 -7.69 -4.27
C GLY A 117 -0.06 -9.00 -4.99
N MET A 118 -0.04 -9.00 -6.32
CA MET A 118 -0.29 -10.17 -7.15
C MET A 118 0.69 -11.30 -6.84
N ALA A 119 1.98 -11.01 -6.72
CA ALA A 119 2.97 -12.02 -6.35
C ALA A 119 2.75 -12.58 -4.94
N ALA A 120 2.46 -11.72 -3.96
CA ALA A 120 2.26 -12.12 -2.57
C ALA A 120 0.98 -12.95 -2.38
N TYR A 121 -0.17 -12.47 -2.90
CA TYR A 121 -1.43 -13.22 -2.86
C TYR A 121 -1.33 -14.53 -3.65
N GLY A 122 -0.64 -14.53 -4.80
CA GLY A 122 -0.41 -15.74 -5.58
C GLY A 122 0.41 -16.79 -4.81
N LEU A 123 1.47 -16.36 -4.11
CA LEU A 123 2.27 -17.25 -3.26
C LEU A 123 1.44 -17.85 -2.12
N VAL A 124 0.67 -17.03 -1.40
CA VAL A 124 -0.20 -17.50 -0.30
C VAL A 124 -1.28 -18.45 -0.82
N ALA A 125 -1.90 -18.14 -1.96
CA ALA A 125 -2.89 -19.01 -2.59
C ALA A 125 -2.30 -20.37 -2.97
N ALA A 126 -1.09 -20.38 -3.57
CA ALA A 126 -0.40 -21.60 -3.94
C ALA A 126 -0.01 -22.45 -2.71
N LEU A 127 0.53 -21.84 -1.66
CA LEU A 127 0.88 -22.54 -0.42
C LEU A 127 -0.36 -23.09 0.30
N GLY A 128 -1.42 -22.28 0.38
CA GLY A 128 -2.71 -22.71 0.94
C GLY A 128 -3.28 -23.92 0.20
N LEU A 129 -3.22 -23.91 -1.15
CA LEU A 129 -3.69 -25.03 -1.95
C LEU A 129 -2.83 -26.28 -1.76
N GLN A 130 -1.49 -26.15 -1.76
CA GLN A 130 -0.57 -27.27 -1.57
C GLN A 130 -0.76 -27.95 -0.21
N LEU A 131 -0.94 -27.15 0.85
CA LEU A 131 -1.22 -27.63 2.20
C LEU A 131 -2.61 -28.28 2.28
N ALA A 132 -3.62 -27.72 1.61
CA ALA A 132 -4.97 -28.29 1.55
C ALA A 132 -5.04 -29.62 0.79
N THR A 133 -4.29 -29.76 -0.31
CA THR A 133 -4.29 -30.98 -1.13
C THR A 133 -3.25 -32.00 -0.67
N LYS A 134 -2.46 -31.70 0.37
CA LYS A 134 -1.34 -32.53 0.86
C LYS A 134 -0.35 -32.91 -0.24
N LYS A 135 -0.27 -32.07 -1.28
CA LYS A 135 0.54 -32.27 -2.48
C LYS A 135 1.62 -31.21 -2.46
N LEU A 136 2.60 -31.37 -1.57
CA LEU A 136 3.75 -30.49 -1.53
C LEU A 136 4.57 -30.74 -2.80
N SER A 137 4.48 -29.80 -3.72
CA SER A 137 5.32 -29.76 -4.91
C SER A 137 6.67 -29.15 -4.50
N PHE A 138 7.77 -29.55 -5.14
CA PHE A 138 9.14 -29.06 -4.90
C PHE A 138 9.88 -29.56 -3.64
N GLY A 139 9.47 -30.66 -3.01
CA GLY A 139 10.25 -31.26 -1.91
C GLY A 139 10.36 -30.37 -0.66
N ILE A 140 9.44 -29.42 -0.51
CA ILE A 140 9.32 -28.57 0.68
C ILE A 140 8.70 -29.42 1.80
N ASP A 141 9.13 -29.21 3.04
CA ASP A 141 8.50 -29.84 4.22
C ASP A 141 7.30 -29.02 4.71
N LYS A 142 6.31 -29.69 5.33
CA LYS A 142 5.11 -29.02 5.88
C LYS A 142 5.47 -27.88 6.84
N SER A 143 6.48 -28.08 7.68
CA SER A 143 6.98 -27.08 8.63
C SER A 143 7.52 -25.84 7.92
N VAL A 144 8.31 -26.03 6.86
CA VAL A 144 8.86 -24.94 6.05
C VAL A 144 7.74 -24.16 5.36
N ALA A 145 6.78 -24.85 4.75
CA ALA A 145 5.62 -24.21 4.12
C ALA A 145 4.81 -23.36 5.12
N GLN A 146 4.63 -23.86 6.35
CA GLN A 146 3.96 -23.12 7.43
C GLN A 146 4.72 -21.87 7.87
N VAL A 147 6.05 -21.94 8.00
CA VAL A 147 6.89 -20.77 8.33
C VAL A 147 6.85 -19.73 7.21
N VAL A 148 6.95 -20.16 5.96
CA VAL A 148 6.87 -19.27 4.78
C VAL A 148 5.49 -18.62 4.70
N LEU A 149 4.42 -19.38 4.92
CA LEU A 149 3.05 -18.87 4.94
C LEU A 149 2.85 -17.81 6.03
N LEU A 150 3.36 -18.06 7.25
CA LEU A 150 3.28 -17.09 8.34
C LEU A 150 4.10 -15.83 8.00
N GLY A 151 5.34 -15.97 7.52
CA GLY A 151 6.16 -14.83 7.12
C GLY A 151 5.53 -14.00 6.00
N ALA A 152 4.95 -14.66 4.99
CA ALA A 152 4.26 -14.00 3.88
C ALA A 152 3.04 -13.20 4.36
N THR A 153 2.16 -13.82 5.15
CA THR A 153 0.95 -13.16 5.66
C THR A 153 1.26 -12.01 6.62
N THR A 154 2.30 -12.13 7.46
CA THR A 154 2.77 -11.02 8.29
C THR A 154 3.34 -9.88 7.46
N SER A 155 4.11 -10.18 6.41
CA SER A 155 4.63 -9.18 5.49
C SER A 155 3.49 -8.40 4.83
N MET A 156 2.47 -9.10 4.33
CA MET A 156 1.29 -8.51 3.71
C MET A 156 0.47 -7.65 4.68
N ALA A 157 0.24 -8.14 5.91
CA ALA A 157 -0.47 -7.39 6.95
C ALA A 157 0.30 -6.13 7.37
N THR A 158 1.63 -6.23 7.50
CA THR A 158 2.50 -5.09 7.83
C THR A 158 2.49 -4.04 6.72
N ALA A 159 2.64 -4.47 5.47
CA ALA A 159 2.56 -3.57 4.31
C ALA A 159 1.19 -2.90 4.23
N SER A 160 0.10 -3.66 4.43
CA SER A 160 -1.26 -3.12 4.44
C SER A 160 -1.48 -2.09 5.55
N ALA A 161 -0.99 -2.35 6.76
CA ALA A 161 -1.03 -1.38 7.85
C ALA A 161 -0.28 -0.09 7.51
N PHE A 162 0.89 -0.22 6.87
CA PHE A 162 1.67 0.92 6.40
C PHE A 162 0.94 1.74 5.32
N PHE A 163 0.28 1.07 4.37
CA PHE A 163 -0.52 1.75 3.34
C PHE A 163 -1.76 2.42 3.90
N LEU A 164 -2.45 1.82 4.87
CA LEU A 164 -3.54 2.48 5.59
C LEU A 164 -3.05 3.71 6.36
N TYR A 165 -1.87 3.65 6.95
CA TYR A 165 -1.25 4.82 7.57
C TYR A 165 -1.01 5.95 6.55
N ILE A 166 -0.49 5.65 5.36
CA ILE A 166 -0.34 6.65 4.30
C ILE A 166 -1.71 7.19 3.86
N LEU A 167 -2.69 6.31 3.61
CA LEU A 167 -4.03 6.69 3.18
C LEU A 167 -4.66 7.69 4.15
N THR A 168 -4.58 7.40 5.46
CA THR A 168 -5.18 8.24 6.50
C THR A 168 -4.43 9.54 6.77
N THR A 169 -3.11 9.59 6.53
CA THR A 169 -2.28 10.78 6.82
C THR A 169 -2.04 11.68 5.62
N ARG A 170 -2.04 11.14 4.40
CA ARG A 170 -1.76 11.88 3.16
C ARG A 170 -2.99 12.16 2.31
N PHE A 171 -4.03 11.34 2.45
CA PHE A 171 -5.24 11.41 1.62
C PHE A 171 -6.49 11.47 2.51
N SER A 172 -6.52 12.39 3.49
CA SER A 172 -7.60 12.51 4.48
C SER A 172 -8.99 12.71 3.86
N ASP A 173 -9.06 13.33 2.68
CA ASP A 173 -10.32 13.67 2.01
C ASP A 173 -10.72 12.68 0.92
N SER A 174 -9.90 11.64 0.68
CA SER A 174 -10.10 10.64 -0.37
C SER A 174 -10.17 9.24 0.21
N SER A 175 -11.00 8.39 -0.39
CA SER A 175 -11.10 6.97 -0.02
C SER A 175 -10.87 6.08 -1.24
N CYS A 176 -10.24 4.91 -1.02
CA CYS A 176 -10.04 3.93 -2.09
C CYS A 176 -10.49 2.54 -1.65
N SER A 177 -11.59 2.10 -2.25
CA SER A 177 -12.27 0.85 -1.90
C SER A 177 -11.39 -0.38 -2.14
N TYR A 178 -10.58 -0.39 -3.20
CA TYR A 178 -9.61 -1.45 -3.46
C TYR A 178 -8.51 -1.53 -2.38
N CYS A 179 -7.96 -0.40 -1.95
CA CYS A 179 -6.95 -0.41 -0.88
C CYS A 179 -7.51 -0.96 0.44
N LEU A 180 -8.76 -0.59 0.76
CA LEU A 180 -9.46 -1.09 1.95
C LEU A 180 -9.78 -2.59 1.84
N LEU A 181 -10.21 -3.05 0.67
CA LEU A 181 -10.48 -4.46 0.41
C LEU A 181 -9.20 -5.30 0.57
N SER A 182 -8.11 -4.89 -0.09
CA SER A 182 -6.81 -5.57 0.04
C SER A 182 -6.30 -5.58 1.49
N ALA A 183 -6.47 -4.48 2.23
CA ALA A 183 -6.11 -4.46 3.65
C ALA A 183 -6.94 -5.45 4.47
N PHE A 184 -8.26 -5.49 4.25
CA PHE A 184 -9.15 -6.46 4.90
C PHE A 184 -8.76 -7.91 4.60
N LEU A 185 -8.45 -8.23 3.34
CA LEU A 185 -8.01 -9.56 2.92
C LEU A 185 -6.67 -9.94 3.59
N SER A 186 -5.69 -9.03 3.61
CA SER A 186 -4.38 -9.25 4.24
C SER A 186 -4.47 -9.51 5.75
N PHE A 187 -5.26 -8.71 6.49
CA PHE A 187 -5.45 -8.95 7.92
C PHE A 187 -6.21 -10.24 8.18
N THR A 188 -7.21 -10.57 7.36
CA THR A 188 -7.94 -11.84 7.47
C THR A 188 -7.01 -13.03 7.30
N LEU A 189 -6.15 -13.02 6.28
CA LEU A 189 -5.16 -14.08 6.04
C LEU A 189 -4.19 -14.23 7.22
N PHE A 190 -3.70 -13.12 7.76
CA PHE A 190 -2.82 -13.13 8.93
C PHE A 190 -3.51 -13.73 10.16
N ILE A 191 -4.73 -13.29 10.48
CA ILE A 191 -5.49 -13.79 11.64
C ILE A 191 -5.80 -15.29 11.50
N VAL A 192 -6.23 -15.73 10.32
CA VAL A 192 -6.50 -17.15 10.05
C VAL A 192 -5.22 -17.98 10.19
N THR A 193 -4.09 -17.50 9.68
CA THR A 193 -2.80 -18.19 9.78
C THR A 193 -2.29 -18.27 11.22
N LEU A 194 -2.46 -17.21 12.02
CA LEU A 194 -2.14 -17.24 13.46
C LEU A 194 -2.98 -18.29 14.21
N LYS A 195 -4.26 -18.43 13.87
CA LYS A 195 -5.15 -19.43 14.48
C LYS A 195 -4.80 -20.86 14.07
N ASP A 196 -4.38 -21.07 12.82
CA ASP A 196 -3.99 -22.40 12.32
C ASP A 196 -2.72 -22.94 13.00
N LEU A 197 -1.70 -22.09 13.18
CA LEU A 197 -0.43 -22.49 13.79
C LEU A 197 -0.47 -22.58 15.31
N GLY A 198 -1.41 -21.85 15.94
CA GLY A 198 -1.57 -21.81 17.39
C GLY A 198 -0.58 -20.87 18.08
N PHE A 199 -1.03 -20.27 19.18
CA PHE A 199 -0.29 -19.21 19.89
C PHE A 199 1.07 -19.67 20.43
N GLN A 200 1.19 -20.95 20.82
CA GLN A 200 2.44 -21.55 21.30
C GLN A 200 3.54 -21.53 20.23
N GLU A 201 3.23 -21.93 18.99
CA GLU A 201 4.24 -21.97 17.92
C GLU A 201 4.56 -20.58 17.40
N VAL A 202 3.55 -19.70 17.32
CA VAL A 202 3.74 -18.28 16.99
C VAL A 202 4.67 -17.61 18.01
N SER A 203 4.53 -17.90 19.31
CA SER A 203 5.38 -17.31 20.35
C SER A 203 6.87 -17.65 20.16
N LYS A 204 7.18 -18.85 19.67
CA LYS A 204 8.56 -19.26 19.36
C LYS A 204 9.12 -18.51 18.16
N GLN A 205 8.26 -18.11 17.23
CA GLN A 205 8.63 -17.43 15.99
C GLN A 205 8.47 -15.90 16.07
N LEU A 206 8.13 -15.35 17.23
CA LEU A 206 7.88 -13.91 17.41
C LEU A 206 9.07 -13.05 16.95
N GLY A 207 10.31 -13.49 17.24
CA GLY A 207 11.51 -12.79 16.80
C GLY A 207 11.62 -12.69 15.27
N LEU A 208 11.27 -13.78 14.56
CA LEU A 208 11.24 -13.78 13.09
C LEU A 208 10.12 -12.87 12.55
N GLN A 209 8.94 -12.88 13.17
CA GLN A 209 7.83 -12.02 12.75
C GLN A 209 8.16 -10.53 12.92
N LEU A 210 8.75 -10.15 14.05
CA LEU A 210 9.22 -8.77 14.29
C LEU A 210 10.32 -8.37 13.31
N LEU A 211 11.22 -9.29 12.98
CA LEU A 211 12.27 -9.05 11.98
C LEU A 211 11.67 -8.84 10.58
N VAL A 212 10.72 -9.69 10.16
CA VAL A 212 10.02 -9.54 8.87
C VAL A 212 9.26 -8.22 8.83
N ALA A 213 8.47 -7.90 9.86
CA ALA A 213 7.73 -6.65 9.93
C ALA A 213 8.67 -5.42 9.88
N SER A 214 9.77 -5.45 10.64
CA SER A 214 10.77 -4.37 10.62
C SER A 214 11.42 -4.23 9.24
N LEU A 215 11.77 -5.34 8.58
CA LEU A 215 12.34 -5.31 7.24
C LEU A 215 11.35 -4.71 6.24
N VAL A 216 10.08 -5.12 6.27
CA VAL A 216 9.04 -4.56 5.41
C VAL A 216 8.88 -3.05 5.63
N ILE A 217 8.79 -2.61 6.89
CA ILE A 217 8.68 -1.19 7.22
C ILE A 217 9.92 -0.43 6.74
N LEU A 218 11.13 -0.95 6.95
CA LEU A 218 12.36 -0.32 6.47
C LEU A 218 12.43 -0.26 4.95
N THR A 219 12.04 -1.33 4.25
CA THR A 219 12.00 -1.37 2.78
C THR A 219 10.99 -0.38 2.23
N LEU A 220 9.78 -0.32 2.79
CA LEU A 220 8.75 0.63 2.37
C LEU A 220 9.16 2.07 2.70
N ASN A 221 9.71 2.33 3.88
CA ASN A 221 10.25 3.65 4.24
C ASN A 221 11.43 4.04 3.35
N SER A 222 12.30 3.11 2.98
CA SER A 222 13.38 3.41 2.02
C SER A 222 12.80 3.66 0.64
N SER A 223 11.81 2.89 0.20
CA SER A 223 11.16 3.09 -1.09
C SER A 223 10.49 4.44 -1.15
N TYR A 224 9.62 4.77 -0.20
CA TYR A 224 8.87 6.04 -0.17
C TYR A 224 9.66 7.23 0.37
N GLY A 225 10.68 6.96 1.17
CA GLY A 225 11.67 7.95 1.59
C GLY A 225 12.59 8.36 0.45
N ASN A 226 12.94 7.41 -0.45
CA ASN A 226 13.60 7.69 -1.73
C ASN A 226 12.61 8.05 -2.85
N SER A 227 11.30 7.83 -2.65
CA SER A 227 10.23 8.38 -3.49
C SER A 227 9.94 9.84 -3.13
N LYS A 228 10.69 10.41 -2.19
CA LYS A 228 11.22 11.75 -2.45
C LYS A 228 12.10 11.65 -3.70
N SER A 229 11.47 11.79 -4.87
CA SER A 229 12.08 12.41 -6.05
C SER A 229 13.14 13.41 -5.56
N PRO A 230 14.41 13.29 -6.01
CA PRO A 230 15.61 13.76 -5.31
C PRO A 230 15.33 14.91 -4.36
N SER A 231 15.05 14.57 -3.10
CA SER A 231 14.94 15.53 -2.02
C SER A 231 15.68 14.95 -0.81
N SER A 232 16.98 14.82 -1.03
CA SER A 232 17.99 14.77 0.02
C SER A 232 18.55 16.19 0.16
N SER A 233 18.49 16.72 1.37
CA SER A 233 18.93 18.06 1.78
C SER A 233 18.08 19.22 1.26
N LEU A 234 18.14 20.36 1.96
CA LEU A 234 17.65 21.68 1.55
C LEU A 234 18.32 22.13 0.24
N ALA A 235 18.06 21.43 -0.85
CA ALA A 235 18.20 21.90 -2.21
C ALA A 235 16.79 22.23 -2.67
N GLU A 236 16.53 23.54 -2.70
CA GLU A 236 15.44 24.20 -3.40
C GLU A 236 15.04 23.40 -4.65
N ILE A 237 13.85 22.78 -4.66
CA ILE A 237 13.27 22.20 -5.89
C ILE A 237 13.28 23.35 -6.89
N GLU A 238 14.04 23.26 -7.98
CA GLU A 238 14.09 24.24 -9.06
C GLU A 238 13.73 23.51 -10.36
N LEU A 239 12.49 23.68 -10.78
CA LEU A 239 11.96 23.20 -12.06
C LEU A 239 12.06 24.35 -13.05
N PRO A 240 13.02 24.33 -13.99
CA PRO A 240 13.03 25.31 -15.06
C PRO A 240 11.76 25.14 -15.91
N TYR A 241 11.22 26.26 -16.39
CA TYR A 241 10.09 26.24 -17.31
C TYR A 241 10.45 25.45 -18.57
N TYR A 242 9.52 24.60 -19.01
CA TYR A 242 9.58 23.95 -20.32
C TYR A 242 8.20 23.99 -20.96
N ALA A 243 8.18 24.15 -22.29
CA ALA A 243 6.94 24.09 -23.04
C ALA A 243 6.56 22.61 -23.28
N THR A 244 5.36 22.22 -22.88
CA THR A 244 4.80 20.92 -23.22
C THR A 244 4.38 20.89 -24.69
N GLU A 245 4.88 19.89 -25.43
CA GLU A 245 4.50 19.70 -26.84
C GLU A 245 3.18 18.91 -26.92
N ILE A 246 2.23 19.43 -27.70
CA ILE A 246 0.96 18.76 -28.00
C ILE A 246 1.10 17.99 -29.30
N THR A 247 1.02 16.67 -29.18
CA THR A 247 1.37 15.76 -30.28
C THR A 247 0.18 15.46 -31.16
N THR A 248 -1.04 15.42 -30.60
CA THR A 248 -2.26 15.08 -31.34
C THR A 248 -2.71 16.19 -32.30
N PRO A 249 -3.21 15.84 -33.50
CA PRO A 249 -3.81 16.81 -34.41
C PRO A 249 -5.20 17.24 -33.94
N SER A 250 -5.57 18.49 -34.18
CA SER A 250 -6.87 19.02 -33.78
C SER A 250 -7.97 18.56 -34.73
N SER A 251 -9.13 18.20 -34.18
CA SER A 251 -10.33 18.01 -34.98
C SER A 251 -10.95 19.35 -35.41
N PRO A 252 -11.77 19.39 -36.48
CA PRO A 252 -12.53 20.58 -36.86
C PRO A 252 -13.40 21.11 -35.70
N TYR A 253 -14.00 20.20 -34.92
CA TYR A 253 -14.80 20.53 -33.75
C TYR A 253 -13.94 21.20 -32.66
N ALA A 254 -12.79 20.64 -32.32
CA ALA A 254 -11.89 21.22 -31.32
C ALA A 254 -11.38 22.61 -31.73
N LEU A 255 -11.06 22.79 -33.01
CA LEU A 255 -10.68 24.09 -33.56
C LEU A 255 -11.78 25.14 -33.40
N SER A 256 -13.01 24.76 -33.73
CA SER A 256 -14.16 25.68 -33.72
C SER A 256 -14.58 26.02 -32.28
N LEU A 257 -14.59 25.02 -31.39
CA LEU A 257 -14.81 25.21 -29.96
C LEU A 257 -13.72 26.09 -29.32
N ALA A 258 -12.44 25.89 -29.65
CA ALA A 258 -11.36 26.72 -29.13
C ALA A 258 -11.50 28.19 -29.54
N ARG A 259 -11.90 28.47 -30.80
CA ARG A 259 -12.21 29.84 -31.25
C ARG A 259 -13.37 30.45 -30.47
N HIS A 260 -14.42 29.67 -30.23
CA HIS A 260 -15.57 30.13 -29.45
C HIS A 260 -15.15 30.48 -28.02
N LEU A 261 -14.43 29.58 -27.34
CA LEU A 261 -13.91 29.80 -25.99
C LEU A 261 -13.05 31.07 -25.91
N HIS A 262 -12.14 31.27 -26.88
CA HIS A 262 -11.38 32.51 -26.99
C HIS A 262 -12.28 33.74 -27.19
N SER A 263 -13.28 33.65 -28.07
CA SER A 263 -14.18 34.79 -28.37
C SER A 263 -15.01 35.26 -27.18
N ILE A 264 -15.33 34.36 -26.25
CA ILE A 264 -16.06 34.68 -25.01
C ILE A 264 -15.12 34.99 -23.83
N GLY A 265 -13.80 34.98 -24.06
CA GLY A 265 -12.79 35.22 -23.03
C GLY A 265 -12.69 34.12 -21.98
N ALA A 266 -13.03 32.88 -22.33
CA ALA A 266 -12.86 31.73 -21.46
C ALA A 266 -11.37 31.45 -21.25
N LYS A 267 -10.95 31.39 -19.99
CA LYS A 267 -9.55 31.15 -19.61
C LYS A 267 -9.36 29.77 -19.02
N ILE A 268 -8.22 29.19 -19.29
CA ILE A 268 -7.73 27.99 -18.61
C ILE A 268 -6.44 28.33 -17.86
N TYR A 269 -6.43 28.11 -16.56
CA TYR A 269 -5.28 28.32 -15.70
C TYR A 269 -4.60 26.98 -15.45
N GLY A 270 -3.28 26.96 -15.56
CA GLY A 270 -2.50 25.74 -15.36
C GLY A 270 -1.06 26.02 -14.97
N ALA A 271 -0.31 24.92 -14.86
CA ALA A 271 1.13 24.95 -14.64
C ALA A 271 1.84 24.10 -15.70
N PHE A 272 3.06 24.46 -16.08
CA PHE A 272 3.80 23.74 -17.13
C PHE A 272 4.10 22.27 -16.80
N TRP A 273 4.14 21.91 -15.51
CA TRP A 273 4.35 20.54 -15.03
C TRP A 273 3.06 19.75 -14.74
N CYS A 274 1.90 20.32 -15.01
CA CYS A 274 0.60 19.72 -14.69
C CYS A 274 0.19 18.71 -15.78
N SER A 275 0.15 17.42 -15.45
CA SER A 275 -0.28 16.35 -16.37
C SER A 275 -1.70 16.57 -16.88
N HIS A 276 -2.63 16.87 -15.98
CA HIS A 276 -4.04 17.16 -16.31
C HIS A 276 -4.20 18.38 -17.25
N CYS A 277 -3.29 19.35 -17.16
CA CYS A 277 -3.27 20.51 -18.04
C CYS A 277 -2.77 20.15 -19.44
N GLN A 278 -1.83 19.21 -19.53
CA GLN A 278 -1.39 18.64 -20.79
C GLN A 278 -2.49 17.78 -21.42
N GLU A 279 -3.15 16.91 -20.64
CA GLU A 279 -4.26 16.06 -21.09
C GLU A 279 -5.41 16.91 -21.64
N GLN A 280 -5.80 17.97 -20.94
CA GLN A 280 -6.77 18.94 -21.42
C GLN A 280 -6.40 19.56 -22.77
N LYS A 281 -5.12 19.92 -22.96
CA LYS A 281 -4.63 20.49 -24.23
C LYS A 281 -4.55 19.44 -25.34
N GLU A 282 -4.18 18.21 -25.02
CA GLU A 282 -4.19 17.07 -25.96
C GLU A 282 -5.61 16.75 -26.43
N MET A 283 -6.65 16.89 -25.58
CA MET A 283 -8.04 16.76 -26.05
C MET A 283 -8.39 17.75 -27.16
N PHE A 284 -7.84 18.97 -27.12
CA PHE A 284 -8.04 19.96 -28.18
C PHE A 284 -7.17 19.69 -29.41
N GLY A 285 -5.95 19.19 -29.21
CA GLY A 285 -4.95 19.00 -30.25
C GLY A 285 -4.13 20.26 -30.54
N ARG A 286 -3.07 20.09 -31.33
CA ARG A 286 -1.96 21.05 -31.48
C ARG A 286 -2.37 22.43 -31.99
N GLU A 287 -3.26 22.49 -32.96
CA GLU A 287 -3.74 23.71 -33.60
C GLU A 287 -4.81 24.43 -32.77
N ALA A 288 -5.70 23.70 -32.11
CA ALA A 288 -6.76 24.26 -31.27
C ALA A 288 -6.25 24.71 -29.91
N ALA A 289 -5.31 23.96 -29.30
CA ALA A 289 -4.70 24.34 -28.02
C ALA A 289 -3.97 25.70 -28.09
N LYS A 290 -3.43 26.07 -29.26
CA LYS A 290 -2.82 27.39 -29.50
C LYS A 290 -3.81 28.56 -29.51
N GLN A 291 -5.10 28.26 -29.66
CA GLN A 291 -6.16 29.27 -29.67
C GLN A 291 -6.80 29.46 -28.28
N LEU A 292 -6.47 28.59 -27.31
CA LEU A 292 -6.98 28.73 -25.95
C LEU A 292 -6.28 29.88 -25.22
N ASP A 293 -7.05 30.64 -24.44
CA ASP A 293 -6.50 31.63 -23.50
C ASP A 293 -5.95 30.92 -22.26
N TYR A 294 -4.80 30.27 -22.44
CA TYR A 294 -4.08 29.58 -21.37
C TYR A 294 -3.24 30.55 -20.56
N VAL A 295 -3.46 30.56 -19.25
CA VAL A 295 -2.67 31.32 -18.28
C VAL A 295 -1.71 30.37 -17.58
N GLU A 296 -0.42 30.51 -17.91
CA GLU A 296 0.65 29.83 -17.20
C GLU A 296 0.88 30.49 -15.84
N CYS A 297 0.65 29.75 -14.76
CA CYS A 297 0.78 30.29 -13.42
C CYS A 297 2.22 30.42 -12.94
N PHE A 298 3.16 29.73 -13.60
CA PHE A 298 4.58 29.69 -13.25
C PHE A 298 5.49 29.81 -14.49
N PRO A 299 5.46 30.94 -15.21
CA PRO A 299 6.17 31.10 -16.47
C PRO A 299 7.70 31.14 -16.31
N GLU A 300 8.19 31.48 -15.12
CA GLU A 300 9.63 31.54 -14.80
C GLU A 300 10.16 30.23 -14.20
N GLY A 301 9.39 29.15 -14.30
CA GLY A 301 9.69 27.91 -13.59
C GLY A 301 9.15 27.90 -12.17
N TYR A 302 9.32 26.78 -11.50
CA TYR A 302 8.89 26.60 -10.11
C TYR A 302 10.09 26.38 -9.22
N ARG A 303 10.17 27.15 -8.14
CA ARG A 303 11.01 26.81 -7.02
C ARG A 303 10.32 26.96 -5.69
N THR A 304 10.93 26.41 -4.64
CA THR A 304 10.37 26.53 -3.29
C THR A 304 10.21 28.00 -2.93
N GLY A 305 8.98 28.43 -2.64
CA GLY A 305 8.66 29.84 -2.37
C GLY A 305 8.30 30.68 -3.60
N THR A 306 8.34 30.12 -4.81
CA THR A 306 7.79 30.78 -6.00
C THR A 306 6.30 31.03 -5.81
N ARG A 307 5.90 32.28 -5.99
CA ARG A 307 4.50 32.68 -6.03
C ARG A 307 4.00 32.57 -7.47
N MET A 308 2.75 32.14 -7.61
CA MET A 308 2.06 32.22 -8.90
C MET A 308 2.01 33.68 -9.37
N VAL A 309 1.94 33.88 -10.68
CA VAL A 309 1.67 35.20 -11.25
C VAL A 309 0.36 35.78 -10.73
N GLN A 310 0.28 37.11 -10.67
CA GLN A 310 -0.86 37.82 -10.07
C GLN A 310 -2.21 37.40 -10.68
N ALA A 311 -2.25 37.16 -12.00
CA ALA A 311 -3.44 36.72 -12.70
C ALA A 311 -4.03 35.41 -12.14
N CYS A 312 -3.19 34.50 -11.61
CA CYS A 312 -3.63 33.25 -10.99
C CYS A 312 -4.01 33.44 -9.51
N LEU A 313 -3.31 34.33 -8.79
CA LEU A 313 -3.66 34.67 -7.41
C LEU A 313 -5.03 35.34 -7.31
N ASP A 314 -5.30 36.29 -8.21
CA ASP A 314 -6.58 37.01 -8.27
C ASP A 314 -7.75 36.09 -8.64
N ALA A 315 -7.47 35.04 -9.40
CA ALA A 315 -8.43 34.03 -9.80
C ALA A 315 -8.81 33.04 -8.68
N LYS A 316 -8.11 33.06 -7.53
CA LYS A 316 -8.37 32.21 -6.35
C LYS A 316 -8.51 30.73 -6.70
N LEU A 317 -7.55 30.23 -7.45
CA LEU A 317 -7.54 28.84 -7.93
C LEU A 317 -7.33 27.86 -6.76
N GLU A 318 -8.12 26.79 -6.72
CA GLU A 318 -7.95 25.68 -5.77
C GLU A 318 -7.01 24.60 -6.30
N GLY A 319 -6.80 24.55 -7.62
CA GLY A 319 -5.94 23.58 -8.29
C GLY A 319 -5.83 23.80 -9.80
N PHE A 320 -5.17 22.88 -10.49
CA PHE A 320 -4.99 22.91 -11.94
C PHE A 320 -5.47 21.62 -12.62
N PRO A 321 -5.95 21.68 -13.88
CA PRO A 321 -6.35 22.90 -14.57
C PRO A 321 -7.61 23.50 -13.90
N THR A 322 -7.79 24.81 -14.06
CA THR A 322 -9.05 25.47 -13.69
C THR A 322 -9.53 26.32 -14.84
N TRP A 323 -10.79 26.12 -15.23
CA TRP A 323 -11.47 26.91 -16.23
C TRP A 323 -12.21 28.07 -15.58
N ILE A 324 -12.13 29.25 -16.21
CA ILE A 324 -13.02 30.37 -15.94
C ILE A 324 -13.81 30.65 -17.21
N ILE A 325 -15.10 30.29 -17.19
CA ILE A 325 -16.02 30.41 -18.31
C ILE A 325 -17.23 31.19 -17.82
N ASN A 326 -17.56 32.31 -18.48
CA ASN A 326 -18.69 33.17 -18.10
C ASN A 326 -18.69 33.57 -16.60
N GLY A 327 -17.51 33.75 -16.02
CA GLY A 327 -17.32 34.11 -14.60
C GLY A 327 -17.46 32.94 -13.61
N GLN A 328 -17.75 31.73 -14.07
CA GLN A 328 -17.79 30.53 -13.24
C GLN A 328 -16.39 29.90 -13.14
N VAL A 329 -15.97 29.55 -11.92
CA VAL A 329 -14.73 28.83 -11.65
C VAL A 329 -15.02 27.33 -11.65
N LEU A 330 -14.34 26.61 -12.53
CA LEU A 330 -14.60 25.21 -12.83
C LEU A 330 -13.30 24.41 -12.72
N SER A 331 -13.16 23.66 -11.64
CA SER A 331 -11.95 22.88 -11.35
C SER A 331 -11.86 21.61 -12.20
N GLY A 332 -10.62 21.24 -12.51
CA GLY A 332 -10.26 19.99 -13.18
C GLY A 332 -10.49 20.02 -14.69
N GLU A 333 -10.15 18.89 -15.30
CA GLU A 333 -10.38 18.66 -16.72
C GLU A 333 -11.86 18.62 -17.08
N LYS A 334 -12.15 18.99 -18.32
CA LYS A 334 -13.48 19.08 -18.91
C LYS A 334 -13.46 18.44 -20.28
N LYS A 335 -14.43 17.58 -20.55
CA LYS A 335 -14.64 17.03 -21.89
C LYS A 335 -14.97 18.18 -22.85
N LEU A 336 -14.58 18.07 -24.11
CA LEU A 336 -14.90 19.10 -25.10
C LEU A 336 -16.42 19.36 -25.23
N SER A 337 -17.26 18.33 -25.04
CA SER A 337 -18.72 18.48 -25.03
C SER A 337 -19.24 19.23 -23.79
N GLU A 338 -18.58 19.05 -22.64
CA GLU A 338 -18.91 19.77 -21.40
C GLU A 338 -18.51 21.25 -21.54
N LEU A 339 -17.32 21.53 -22.07
CA LEU A 339 -16.87 22.89 -22.37
C LEU A 339 -17.80 23.59 -23.35
N ALA A 340 -18.29 22.87 -24.37
CA ALA A 340 -19.29 23.41 -25.29
C ALA A 340 -20.58 23.81 -24.57
N GLN A 341 -21.12 22.94 -23.72
CA GLN A 341 -22.33 23.24 -22.94
C GLN A 341 -22.13 24.44 -22.00
N LEU A 342 -21.03 24.46 -21.26
CA LEU A 342 -20.70 25.51 -20.29
C LEU A 342 -20.45 26.88 -20.95
N SER A 343 -19.92 26.88 -22.18
CA SER A 343 -19.63 28.08 -22.95
C SER A 343 -20.81 28.55 -23.81
N GLY A 344 -21.94 27.83 -23.83
CA GLY A 344 -23.07 28.12 -24.72
C GLY A 344 -22.73 27.92 -26.20
N TYR A 345 -21.74 27.06 -26.48
CA TYR A 345 -21.36 26.70 -27.83
C TYR A 345 -22.37 25.73 -28.43
N HIS A 346 -22.98 26.15 -29.53
CA HIS A 346 -23.89 25.33 -30.31
C HIS A 346 -23.30 25.18 -31.71
N GLU A 347 -22.65 24.05 -32.01
CA GLU A 347 -22.14 23.82 -33.36
C GLU A 347 -23.14 23.03 -34.21
N SER A 348 -23.35 23.52 -35.44
CA SER A 348 -24.19 22.94 -36.49
C SER A 348 -23.55 21.78 -37.25
N VAL A 349 -22.39 21.28 -36.81
CA VAL A 349 -21.67 20.17 -37.44
C VAL A 349 -21.15 19.25 -36.34
N GLN A 350 -21.91 18.20 -36.03
CA GLN A 350 -21.43 17.07 -35.23
C GLN A 350 -20.36 16.29 -36.01
N PRO A 351 -19.29 15.79 -35.36
CA PRO A 351 -18.51 14.70 -35.93
C PRO A 351 -19.35 13.41 -35.89
N SER A 352 -19.44 12.76 -37.04
CA SER A 352 -19.80 11.35 -37.22
C SER A 352 -18.77 10.41 -36.61
#